data_AF-A0A954BIM0-F1
#
_entry.id   AF-A0A954BIM0-F1
#
_cell.length_a   1.000
_cell.length_b   1.000
_cell.length_c   1.000
_cell.angle_alpha   90.00
_cell.angle_beta   90.00
_cell.angle_gamma   90.00
#
_symmetry.space_group_name_H-M   'P 1'
#
loop_
_entity.id
_entity.type
_entity.pdbx_description
1 polymer ?
#
loop_
_entity_poly.entity_id
_entity_poly.type
_entity_poly.pdbx_seq_one_letter_code
_entity_poly.pdbx_strand_id
1 'polypeptide(L)'
;ESVIELPSGGSMMMAGLIQSKSRQNLDQVPGLKKLPILGALFQSRDFLQEETELVVIVTPYLVDPTQKNQLRTPADGYANASDAKTVFFGKLNEQYGRDGEPVEASEYRAPVGFIEE
;
A
#
# COMPACT_ATOMS: atom_id res chain seq x y z
N GLU A 1 4.66 -10.40 25.53
CA GLU A 1 5.87 -9.66 25.16
C GLU A 1 6.72 -10.59 24.31
N SER A 2 7.17 -10.13 23.14
CA SER A 2 7.96 -10.92 22.20
C SER A 2 9.14 -10.08 21.74
N VAL A 3 10.36 -10.61 21.84
CA VAL A 3 11.60 -9.96 21.38
C VAL A 3 12.05 -10.67 20.12
N ILE A 4 12.36 -9.89 19.08
CA ILE A 4 12.60 -10.38 17.72
C ILE A 4 13.85 -9.68 17.16
N GLU A 5 14.75 -10.43 16.52
CA GLU A 5 15.96 -9.92 15.85
C GLU A 5 15.82 -10.04 14.32
N LEU A 6 15.96 -8.92 13.61
CA LEU A 6 15.80 -8.81 12.15
C LEU A 6 16.85 -7.84 11.57
N PRO A 7 17.40 -8.10 10.36
CA PRO A 7 18.23 -7.13 9.65
C PRO A 7 17.39 -5.95 9.13
N SER A 8 18.03 -4.79 8.94
CA SER A 8 17.39 -3.60 8.34
C SER A 8 16.82 -3.92 6.95
N GLY A 9 15.54 -3.60 6.73
CA GLY A 9 14.81 -3.90 5.50
C GLY A 9 14.30 -5.34 5.40
N GLY A 10 14.57 -6.19 6.39
CA GLY A 10 13.98 -7.53 6.49
C GLY A 10 12.49 -7.43 6.82
N SER A 11 11.65 -8.24 6.18
CA SER A 11 10.21 -8.27 6.45
C SER A 11 9.85 -9.48 7.32
N MET A 12 8.97 -9.30 8.30
CA MET A 12 8.44 -10.39 9.13
C MET A 12 6.91 -10.33 9.21
N MET A 13 6.28 -11.50 9.13
CA MET A 13 4.86 -11.66 9.45
C MET A 13 4.68 -11.66 10.96
N MET A 14 4.01 -10.64 11.49
CA MET A 14 3.81 -10.51 12.94
C MET A 14 2.55 -11.22 13.41
N ALA A 15 1.50 -11.19 12.60
CA ALA A 15 0.22 -11.79 12.91
C ALA A 15 -0.51 -12.23 11.64
N GLY A 16 -1.19 -13.36 11.73
CA GLY A 16 -2.13 -13.86 10.74
C GLY A 16 -3.42 -14.30 11.44
N LEU A 17 -4.57 -14.03 10.82
CA LEU A 17 -5.87 -14.52 11.28
C LEU A 17 -6.53 -15.26 10.12
N ILE A 18 -6.91 -16.51 10.35
CA ILE A 18 -7.75 -17.30 9.46
C ILE A 18 -9.02 -17.62 10.23
N GLN A 19 -10.16 -17.11 9.76
CA GLN A 19 -11.46 -17.37 10.35
C GLN A 19 -12.36 -18.04 9.31
N SER A 20 -12.85 -19.24 9.65
CA SER A 20 -13.82 -19.98 8.85
C SER A 20 -15.09 -20.16 9.66
N LYS A 21 -16.24 -19.85 9.06
CA LYS A 21 -17.56 -20.01 9.68
C LYS A 21 -18.50 -20.67 8.70
N SER A 22 -18.98 -21.85 9.08
CA SER A 22 -19.95 -22.63 8.31
C SER A 22 -21.30 -22.60 9.03
N ARG A 23 -22.37 -22.22 8.33
CA ARG A 23 -23.75 -22.24 8.84
C ARG A 23 -24.61 -23.08 7.91
N GLN A 24 -25.30 -24.06 8.48
CA GLN A 24 -26.31 -24.87 7.80
C GLN A 24 -27.66 -24.60 8.45
N ASN A 25 -28.59 -24.03 7.70
CA ASN A 25 -30.00 -23.90 8.08
C ASN A 25 -30.84 -24.92 7.29
N LEU A 26 -31.70 -25.63 8.01
CA LEU A 26 -32.66 -26.57 7.42
C LEU A 26 -34.07 -26.13 7.79
N ASP A 27 -34.75 -25.52 6.82
CA ASP A 27 -36.15 -25.13 6.97
C ASP A 27 -37.04 -26.23 6.39
N GLN A 28 -38.04 -26.67 7.14
CA GLN A 28 -38.85 -27.83 6.78
C GLN A 28 -40.29 -27.67 7.25
N VAL A 29 -41.24 -28.04 6.39
CA VAL A 29 -42.68 -28.01 6.71
C VAL A 29 -43.05 -29.21 7.60
N PRO A 30 -43.65 -29.00 8.79
CA PRO A 30 -44.07 -30.10 9.65
C PRO A 30 -45.11 -31.00 8.96
N GLY A 31 -44.97 -32.32 9.07
CA GLY A 31 -45.92 -33.30 8.50
C GLY A 31 -45.57 -33.80 7.09
N LEU A 32 -45.23 -32.91 6.15
CA LEU A 32 -44.96 -33.27 4.75
C LEU A 32 -43.58 -33.92 4.53
N LYS A 33 -42.64 -33.72 5.45
CA LYS A 33 -41.30 -34.32 5.46
C LYS A 33 -41.28 -35.85 5.42
N LYS A 34 -42.33 -36.52 5.92
CA LYS A 34 -42.37 -37.98 6.09
C LYS A 34 -42.80 -38.73 4.82
N LEU A 35 -43.19 -38.02 3.77
CA LEU A 35 -43.60 -38.66 2.51
C LEU A 35 -42.37 -39.27 1.81
N PRO A 36 -42.38 -40.58 1.50
CA PRO A 36 -41.32 -41.18 0.71
C PRO A 36 -41.26 -40.48 -0.65
N ILE A 37 -40.04 -40.25 -1.16
CA ILE A 37 -39.74 -39.59 -2.43
C ILE A 37 -40.00 -38.06 -2.44
N LEU A 38 -41.09 -37.58 -1.83
CA LEU A 38 -41.51 -36.16 -1.90
C LEU A 38 -40.96 -35.27 -0.78
N GLY A 39 -40.55 -35.84 0.36
CA GLY A 39 -40.08 -35.06 1.52
C GLY A 39 -38.88 -34.14 1.22
N ALA A 40 -38.09 -34.44 0.18
CA ALA A 40 -36.96 -33.62 -0.24
C ALA A 40 -37.35 -32.30 -0.93
N LEU A 41 -38.56 -32.23 -1.50
CA LEU A 41 -39.09 -31.01 -2.16
C LEU A 41 -39.64 -30.00 -1.15
N PHE A 42 -39.92 -30.42 0.09
CA PHE A 42 -40.49 -29.61 1.17
C PHE A 42 -39.48 -29.26 2.28
N GLN A 43 -38.19 -29.43 1.99
CA GLN A 43 -37.08 -28.95 2.81
C GLN A 43 -36.25 -27.93 2.01
N SER A 44 -35.95 -26.78 2.60
CA SER A 44 -34.93 -25.87 2.10
C SER A 44 -33.65 -26.07 2.90
N ARG A 45 -32.50 -26.11 2.21
CA ARG A 45 -31.18 -26.22 2.82
C ARG A 45 -30.38 -25.01 2.43
N ASP A 46 -30.13 -24.13 3.39
CA ASP A 46 -29.28 -22.97 3.18
C ASP A 46 -27.90 -23.28 3.75
N PHE A 47 -26.90 -23.28 2.89
CA PHE A 47 -25.50 -23.46 3.25
C PHE A 47 -24.76 -22.13 3.04
N LEU A 48 -24.17 -21.60 4.11
CA LEU A 48 -23.38 -20.37 4.09
C LEU A 48 -21.98 -20.67 4.64
N GLN A 49 -20.95 -20.37 3.84
CA GLN A 49 -19.54 -20.50 4.19
C GLN A 49 -18.90 -19.11 4.13
N GLU A 50 -18.42 -18.62 5.26
CA GLU A 50 -17.72 -17.33 5.39
C GLU A 50 -16.24 -17.59 5.72
N GLU A 51 -15.34 -17.08 4.88
CA GLU A 51 -13.89 -17.18 5.07
C GLU A 51 -13.28 -15.77 5.13
N THR A 52 -12.48 -15.51 6.16
CA THR A 52 -11.82 -14.22 6.38
C THR A 52 -10.34 -14.45 6.69
N GLU A 53 -9.48 -13.80 5.91
CA GLU A 53 -8.03 -13.88 6.04
C GLU A 53 -7.46 -12.47 6.27
N LEU A 54 -6.60 -12.33 7.27
CA LEU A 54 -5.88 -11.09 7.57
C LEU A 54 -4.41 -11.39 7.81
N VAL A 55 -3.54 -10.61 7.18
CA VAL A 55 -2.08 -10.72 7.33
C VAL A 55 -1.50 -9.35 7.65
N VAL A 56 -0.64 -9.30 8.69
CA VAL A 56 0.07 -8.09 9.09
C VAL A 56 1.58 -8.32 8.94
N ILE A 57 2.18 -7.56 8.02
CA ILE A 57 3.61 -7.60 7.70
C ILE A 57 4.26 -6.31 8.17
N VAL A 58 5.43 -6.42 8.80
CA VAL A 58 6.24 -5.25 9.17
C VAL A 58 7.65 -5.38 8.61
N THR A 59 8.14 -4.27 8.08
CA THR A 59 9.47 -4.13 7.49
C THR A 59 10.18 -2.94 8.14
N PRO A 60 10.96 -3.16 9.22
CA PRO A 60 11.70 -2.09 9.86
C PRO A 60 12.91 -1.67 9.02
N TYR A 61 13.23 -0.38 9.02
CA TYR A 61 14.46 0.16 8.45
C TYR A 61 15.24 0.90 9.53
N LEU A 62 16.53 0.60 9.63
CA LEU A 62 17.48 1.37 10.43
C LEU A 62 18.04 2.51 9.59
N VAL A 63 17.96 3.73 10.11
CA VAL A 63 18.50 4.94 9.47
C VAL A 63 19.54 5.58 10.37
N ASP A 64 20.59 6.12 9.75
CA ASP A 64 21.60 6.87 10.48
C ASP A 64 21.07 8.25 10.90
N PRO A 65 21.41 8.74 12.10
CA PRO A 65 21.05 10.08 12.52
C PRO A 65 21.74 11.11 11.64
N THR A 66 20.97 12.01 11.05
CA THR A 66 21.46 13.11 10.21
C THR A 66 20.94 14.44 10.74
N GLN A 67 21.71 15.51 10.51
CA GLN A 67 21.31 16.85 10.91
C GLN A 67 20.23 17.39 9.96
N LYS A 68 19.28 18.19 10.46
CA LYS A 68 18.17 18.72 9.63
C LYS A 68 18.63 19.47 8.39
N ASN A 69 19.81 20.10 8.42
CA ASN A 69 20.42 20.81 7.29
C ASN A 69 21.03 19.89 6.22
N GLN A 70 21.09 18.59 6.46
CA GLN A 70 21.56 17.57 5.51
C GLN A 70 20.39 16.77 4.89
N LEU A 71 19.16 16.99 5.39
CA LEU A 71 17.95 16.43 4.81
C LEU A 71 17.51 17.30 3.63
N ARG A 72 17.40 16.70 2.45
CA ARG A 72 16.85 17.40 1.28
C ARG A 72 15.33 17.32 1.28
N THR A 73 14.68 18.46 1.10
CA THR A 73 13.25 18.55 0.90
C THR A 73 12.92 18.50 -0.60
N PRO A 74 11.72 18.04 -0.99
CA PRO A 74 11.30 18.08 -2.40
C PRO A 74 11.25 19.49 -3.01
N ALA A 75 11.21 20.54 -2.19
CA ALA A 75 11.27 21.93 -2.62
C ALA A 75 12.70 22.42 -2.89
N ASP A 76 13.73 21.67 -2.47
CA ASP A 76 15.13 22.04 -2.66
C ASP A 76 15.51 21.85 -4.14
N GLY A 77 15.64 22.95 -4.87
CA GLY A 77 15.92 22.94 -6.32
C GLY A 77 14.74 23.37 -7.20
N TYR A 78 13.61 23.77 -6.60
CA TYR A 78 12.54 24.44 -7.32
C TYR A 78 12.95 25.87 -7.67
N ALA A 79 12.80 26.27 -8.94
CA ALA A 79 12.74 27.68 -9.29
C ALA A 79 11.74 27.95 -10.40
N ASN A 80 11.10 29.10 -10.28
CA ASN A 80 10.17 29.61 -11.27
C ASN A 80 10.94 30.04 -12.52
N ALA A 81 10.44 29.66 -13.70
CA ALA A 81 11.02 30.09 -14.97
C ALA A 81 11.00 31.63 -15.07
N SER A 82 12.13 32.22 -15.50
CA SER A 82 12.22 33.67 -15.64
C SER A 82 11.50 34.19 -16.89
N ASP A 83 10.70 35.24 -16.72
CA ASP A 83 9.80 35.81 -17.73
C ASP A 83 10.46 36.05 -19.09
N ALA A 84 11.68 36.62 -19.12
CA ALA A 84 12.38 36.89 -20.37
C ALA A 84 12.78 35.62 -21.13
N LYS A 85 13.17 34.55 -20.41
CA LYS A 85 13.55 33.26 -21.00
C LYS A 85 12.32 32.50 -21.49
N THR A 86 11.22 32.61 -20.78
CA THR A 86 9.93 32.03 -21.15
C THR A 86 9.31 32.73 -22.36
N VAL A 87 9.27 34.07 -22.38
CA VAL A 87 8.68 34.85 -23.47
C VAL A 87 9.52 34.79 -24.74
N PHE A 88 10.86 34.80 -24.63
CA PHE A 88 11.74 34.87 -25.79
C PHE A 88 12.17 33.50 -26.34
N PHE A 89 12.31 32.48 -25.48
CA PHE A 89 12.78 31.14 -25.86
C PHE A 89 11.75 30.03 -25.67
N GLY A 90 10.52 30.34 -25.24
CA GLY A 90 9.44 29.36 -25.07
C GLY A 90 9.72 28.28 -24.01
N LYS A 91 10.71 28.50 -23.12
CA LYS A 91 11.09 27.54 -22.09
C LYS A 91 10.26 27.78 -20.83
N LEU A 92 9.36 26.85 -20.53
CA LEU A 92 8.47 26.91 -19.37
C LEU A 92 9.09 26.32 -18.09
N ASN A 93 10.15 25.51 -18.22
CA ASN A 93 10.80 24.83 -17.09
C ASN A 93 12.31 25.12 -17.08
N GLU A 94 12.85 25.47 -15.91
CA GLU A 94 14.29 25.58 -15.66
C GLU A 94 14.80 24.23 -15.15
N GLN A 95 15.71 23.58 -15.89
CA GLN A 95 16.33 22.32 -15.49
C GLN A 95 17.55 22.63 -14.60
N TYR A 96 17.55 22.14 -13.35
CA TYR A 96 18.65 22.35 -12.40
C TYR A 96 19.74 21.27 -12.49
N GLY A 97 20.96 21.75 -12.23
CA GLY A 97 22.25 21.25 -12.72
C GLY A 97 22.99 22.46 -13.25
N ARG A 98 24.09 22.86 -12.61
CA ARG A 98 24.77 24.15 -12.87
C ARG A 98 25.07 24.28 -14.36
N ASP A 99 24.37 25.14 -15.10
CA ASP A 99 24.54 25.33 -16.57
C ASP A 99 24.06 24.19 -17.51
N GLY A 100 23.20 23.27 -17.06
CA GLY A 100 23.09 21.97 -17.75
C GLY A 100 24.33 21.11 -17.53
N GLU A 101 25.19 21.52 -16.61
CA GLU A 101 26.25 20.72 -16.01
C GLU A 101 25.73 20.07 -14.72
N PRO A 102 26.24 18.89 -14.34
CA PRO A 102 25.62 18.06 -13.31
C PRO A 102 25.77 18.62 -11.88
N VAL A 103 24.83 18.26 -11.01
CA VAL A 103 24.93 18.41 -9.55
C VAL A 103 25.80 17.25 -8.99
N GLU A 104 26.74 17.51 -8.06
CA GLU A 104 27.72 16.53 -7.56
C GLU A 104 27.14 15.47 -6.59
N ALA A 105 27.82 14.33 -6.37
CA ALA A 105 27.25 13.16 -5.68
C ALA A 105 27.00 13.28 -4.15
N SER A 106 27.60 14.26 -3.46
CA SER A 106 27.19 14.70 -2.10
C SER A 106 25.92 15.55 -2.12
N GLU A 107 25.60 16.05 -3.31
CA GLU A 107 24.52 16.96 -3.63
C GLU A 107 23.45 16.25 -4.49
N TYR A 108 23.54 14.92 -4.61
CA TYR A 108 22.69 14.09 -5.46
C TYR A 108 22.13 12.88 -4.71
N ARG A 109 20.81 12.79 -4.56
CA ARG A 109 20.13 11.57 -4.07
C ARG A 109 18.64 11.49 -4.45
N ALA A 110 18.34 10.49 -5.30
CA ALA A 110 17.05 9.85 -5.66
C ALA A 110 16.05 10.65 -6.53
N PRO A 111 15.19 9.94 -7.30
CA PRO A 111 14.99 10.16 -8.72
C PRO A 111 14.17 11.42 -8.96
N VAL A 112 14.58 12.20 -9.97
CA VAL A 112 13.78 13.25 -10.64
C VAL A 112 12.29 13.21 -10.27
N GLY A 113 11.90 14.11 -9.36
CA GLY A 113 10.51 14.32 -8.96
C GLY A 113 9.93 15.54 -9.66
N PHE A 114 8.92 15.31 -10.48
CA PHE A 114 8.06 16.31 -11.14
C PHE A 114 6.78 16.49 -10.26
N ILE A 115 5.74 17.22 -10.68
CA ILE A 115 5.44 18.65 -10.56
C ILE A 115 4.29 18.73 -9.53
N GLU A 116 4.18 19.79 -8.70
CA GLU A 116 2.90 20.10 -8.04
C GLU A 116 2.23 21.34 -8.69
N GLU A 117 0.90 21.24 -8.72
CA GLU A 117 -0.12 21.86 -9.60
C GLU A 117 -0.05 23.38 -9.81
#